data_AF-A0A4U8SI30-F1
#
_entry.id   AF-A0A4U8SI30-F1
#
_cell.length_a   1.000
_cell.length_b   1.000
_cell.length_c   1.000
_cell.angle_alpha   90.00
_cell.angle_beta   90.00
_cell.angle_gamma   90.00
#
_symmetry.space_group_name_H-M   'P 1'
#
loop_
_entity.id
_entity.type
_entity.pdbx_description
1 polymer ?
#
loop_
_entity_poly.entity_id
_entity_poly.type
_entity_poly.pdbx_seq_one_letter_code
_entity_poly.pdbx_strand_id
1 'polypeptide(L)' 'MQNLRGLEMTQRDLAGRLDINVKTLRKWKKDRPKVYELLMIGLKAESMISNFKENCQELEKLIQSQDSTESEEPKNP' A
#
# COMPACT_ATOMS: atom_id res chain seq x y z
N MET A 1 -5.29 -18.19 -10.74
CA MET A 1 -5.80 -16.99 -11.44
C MET A 1 -6.17 -15.97 -10.37
N GLN A 2 -5.29 -15.02 -10.07
CA GLN A 2 -5.49 -14.04 -8.99
C GLN A 2 -6.47 -12.95 -9.45
N ASN A 3 -7.53 -12.71 -8.67
CA ASN A 3 -8.56 -11.71 -8.95
C ASN A 3 -7.99 -10.28 -8.76
N LEU A 4 -7.46 -9.68 -9.82
CA LEU A 4 -7.02 -8.28 -9.88
C LEU A 4 -8.19 -7.28 -10.07
N ARG A 5 -9.28 -7.41 -9.30
CA ARG A 5 -10.47 -6.52 -9.42
C ARG A 5 -11.08 -6.03 -8.08
N GLY A 6 -10.31 -5.97 -6.99
CA GLY A 6 -10.93 -5.84 -5.66
C GLY A 6 -10.32 -4.89 -4.62
N LEU A 7 -9.49 -3.90 -4.97
CA LEU A 7 -8.84 -3.04 -3.96
C LEU A 7 -8.84 -1.54 -4.28
N GLU A 8 -9.82 -1.03 -5.04
CA GLU A 8 -10.12 0.40 -4.92
C GLU A 8 -10.99 0.60 -3.68
N MET A 9 -10.45 1.28 -2.66
CA MET A 9 -11.22 1.63 -1.45
C MET A 9 -12.51 2.34 -1.86
N THR A 10 -13.67 1.75 -1.53
CA THR A 10 -14.94 2.36 -1.85
C THR A 10 -15.17 3.60 -0.97
N GLN A 11 -16.12 4.46 -1.36
CA GLN A 11 -16.53 5.59 -0.51
C GLN A 11 -17.00 5.14 0.89
N ARG A 12 -17.46 3.89 1.04
CA ARG A 12 -17.83 3.31 2.34
C ARG A 12 -16.59 2.96 3.15
N ASP A 13 -15.59 2.34 2.54
CA ASP A 13 -14.36 1.95 3.21
C ASP A 13 -13.56 3.18 3.65
N LEU A 14 -13.53 4.21 2.80
CA LEU A 14 -12.95 5.51 3.12
C LEU A 14 -13.65 6.18 4.31
N ALA A 15 -14.98 6.18 4.31
CA ALA A 15 -15.75 6.76 5.40
C ALA A 15 -15.54 5.97 6.71
N GLY A 16 -15.48 4.64 6.65
CA GLY A 16 -15.15 3.80 7.80
C GLY A 16 -13.75 4.04 8.34
N ARG A 17 -12.74 4.15 7.46
CA ARG A 17 -11.35 4.46 7.84
C ARG A 17 -11.22 5.82 8.55
N LEU A 18 -12.00 6.80 8.11
CA LEU A 18 -11.98 8.16 8.64
C LEU A 18 -12.92 8.37 9.83
N ASP A 19 -13.66 7.32 10.24
CA ASP A 19 -14.71 7.39 11.25
C ASP A 19 -15.74 8.50 10.98
N ILE A 20 -16.20 8.59 9.72
CA ILE A 20 -17.22 9.55 9.29
C ILE A 20 -18.39 8.86 8.60
N ASN A 21 -19.51 9.57 8.50
CA ASN A 21 -20.61 9.12 7.67
C ASN A 21 -20.24 9.23 6.17
N VAL A 22 -20.61 8.24 5.36
CA VAL A 22 -20.46 8.27 3.89
C VAL A 22 -21.06 9.53 3.26
N LYS A 23 -22.19 10.03 3.81
CA LYS A 23 -22.82 11.27 3.36
C LYS A 23 -21.93 12.50 3.59
N THR A 24 -21.10 12.51 4.63
CA THR A 24 -20.12 13.58 4.89
C THR A 24 -19.10 13.64 3.77
N LEU A 25 -18.55 12.50 3.36
CA LEU A 25 -17.58 12.43 2.27
C LEU A 25 -18.19 12.92 0.93
N ARG A 26 -19.42 12.51 0.63
CA ARG A 26 -20.18 13.00 -0.53
C ARG A 26 -20.45 14.50 -0.45
N LYS A 27 -20.81 15.01 0.73
CA LYS A 27 -21.04 16.44 0.97
C LYS A 27 -19.76 17.24 0.78
N TRP A 28 -18.62 16.78 1.28
CA TRP A 28 -17.35 17.46 1.08
C TRP A 28 -16.92 17.52 -0.37
N LYS A 29 -17.15 16.45 -1.14
CA LYS A 29 -16.89 16.47 -2.59
C LYS A 29 -17.63 17.61 -3.30
N LYS A 30 -18.86 17.93 -2.87
CA LYS A 30 -19.69 19.01 -3.44
C LYS A 30 -19.39 20.38 -2.83
N ASP A 31 -19.44 20.48 -1.50
CA ASP A 31 -19.50 21.74 -0.78
C ASP A 31 -18.12 22.23 -0.32
N ARG A 32 -17.12 21.33 -0.28
CA ARG A 32 -15.74 21.60 0.19
C ARG A 32 -14.72 20.85 -0.69
N PRO A 33 -14.70 21.09 -2.02
CA PRO A 33 -13.92 20.29 -2.96
C PRO A 33 -12.42 20.23 -2.61
N LYS A 34 -11.85 21.31 -2.07
CA LYS A 34 -10.43 21.31 -1.67
C LYS A 34 -10.12 20.39 -0.49
N VAL A 35 -11.03 20.26 0.47
CA VAL A 35 -10.90 19.31 1.59
C VAL A 35 -10.92 17.88 1.06
N TYR A 36 -11.88 17.58 0.18
CA TYR A 36 -11.98 16.27 -0.46
C TYR A 36 -10.72 15.94 -1.27
N GLU A 37 -10.21 16.88 -2.06
CA GLU A 37 -8.99 16.71 -2.86
C GLU A 37 -7.77 16.39 -1.99
N LEU A 38 -7.51 17.21 -0.96
CA LEU A 38 -6.37 17.01 -0.06
C LEU A 38 -6.45 15.67 0.67
N LEU A 39 -7.65 15.26 1.11
CA LEU A 39 -7.89 13.96 1.70
C LEU A 39 -7.54 12.81 0.74
N MET A 40 -8.00 12.89 -0.52
CA MET A 40 -7.69 11.86 -1.53
C MET A 40 -6.19 11.78 -1.84
N ILE A 41 -5.50 12.93 -1.89
CA ILE A 41 -4.05 12.99 -2.08
C ILE A 41 -3.33 12.28 -0.93
N GLY A 42 -3.70 12.58 0.33
CA GLY A 42 -3.11 11.94 1.51
C GLY A 42 -3.26 10.42 1.50
N LEU A 43 -4.47 9.94 1.22
CA LEU A 43 -4.75 8.49 1.14
C LEU A 43 -3.94 7.79 0.04
N LYS A 44 -3.80 8.43 -1.13
CA LYS A 44 -2.97 7.91 -2.23
C LYS A 44 -1.49 7.88 -1.84
N ALA A 45 -1.01 8.93 -1.18
CA ALA A 45 0.37 9.00 -0.71
C ALA A 45 0.68 7.90 0.31
N GLU A 46 -0.21 7.65 1.27
CA GLU A 46 -0.07 6.56 2.25
C GLU A 46 0.04 5.19 1.57
N SER A 47 -0.81 4.91 0.58
CA SER A 47 -0.75 3.67 -0.20
C SER A 47 0.58 3.53 -0.96
N MET A 48 1.03 4.61 -1.62
CA MET A 48 2.31 4.62 -2.33
C MET A 48 3.50 4.37 -1.40
N ILE A 49 3.49 4.97 -0.21
CA ILE A 49 4.54 4.76 0.79
C ILE A 49 4.55 3.30 1.28
N SER A 50 3.39 2.70 1.52
CA SER A 50 3.30 1.28 1.92
C SER A 50 3.89 0.37 0.84
N ASN A 51 3.44 0.54 -0.41
CA ASN A 51 3.93 -0.27 -1.53
C ASN A 51 5.43 -0.07 -1.75
N PHE A 52 5.93 1.16 -1.60
CA PHE A 52 7.35 1.44 -1.72
C PHE A 52 8.17 0.69 -0.67
N LYS A 53 7.71 0.68 0.60
CA LYS A 53 8.37 -0.07 1.67
C LYS A 53 8.37 -1.57 1.42
N GLU A 54 7.24 -2.12 0.97
CA GLU A 54 7.12 -3.53 0.61
C GLU A 54 8.09 -3.90 -0.52
N ASN A 55 8.17 -3.08 -1.57
CA ASN A 55 9.11 -3.27 -2.67
C ASN A 55 10.58 -3.23 -2.19
N CYS A 56 10.94 -2.28 -1.32
CA CYS A 56 12.29 -2.22 -0.74
C CYS A 56 12.61 -3.49 0.05
N GLN A 57 11.69 -3.96 0.89
CA GLN A 57 11.86 -5.21 1.65
C GLN A 57 11.99 -6.43 0.75
N GLU A 58 11.25 -6.50 -0.36
CA GLU A 58 11.37 -7.58 -1.33
C GLU A 58 12.74 -7.57 -2.02
N LEU A 59 13.24 -6.39 -2.42
CA LEU A 59 14.57 -6.24 -2.99
C LEU A 59 15.68 -6.65 -2.01
N GLU A 60 15.59 -6.25 -0.75
CA GLU A 60 16.55 -6.66 0.30
C GLU A 60 16.59 -8.18 0.47
N LYS A 61 15.43 -8.85 0.48
CA LYS A 61 15.34 -10.32 0.55
C LYS A 61 15.95 -11.00 -0.66
N LEU A 62 15.76 -10.44 -1.86
CA LEU A 62 16.36 -10.98 -3.08
C LEU A 62 17.89 -10.96 -3.01
N ILE A 63 18.47 -9.86 -2.52
CA ILE A 63 19.93 -9.75 -2.31
C ILE A 63 20.40 -10.78 -1.27
N GLN A 64 19.77 -10.84 -0.10
CA GLN A 64 20.14 -11.77 0.97
C GLN A 64 20.02 -13.25 0.58
N SER A 65 19.06 -13.58 -0.30
CA SER A 65 18.90 -14.94 -0.81
C SER A 65 20.06 -15.41 -1.71
N GLN A 66 20.83 -14.49 -2.30
CA GLN A 66 22.04 -14.81 -3.08
C GLN A 66 23.24 -15.11 -2.17
N ASP A 67 23.32 -14.46 -1.01
CA ASP A 67 24.45 -14.61 -0.08
C ASP A 67 24.44 -15.95 0.68
N SER A 68 23.34 -16.71 0.61
CA SER A 68 23.17 -18.00 1.31
C SER A 68 23.63 -19.21 0.50
N THR A 69 24.21 -19.03 -0.70
CA THR A 69 24.69 -20.14 -1.56
C THR A 69 26.21 -20.32 -1.61
N GLU A 70 27.00 -19.50 -0.90
CA GLU A 70 28.46 -19.64 -0.80
C GLU A 70 28.89 -20.03 0.62
N SER A 71 28.48 -21.21 1.10
CA SER A 71 29.15 -21.84 2.26
C SER A 71 28.96 -23.36 2.31
N GLU A 72 29.27 -24.07 1.24
CA GLU A 72 29.67 -25.49 1.33
C GLU A 72 30.91 -25.71 0.45
N GLU A 73 32.09 -25.38 0.99
CA GLU A 73 33.34 -25.93 0.48
C GLU A 73 33.55 -27.36 1.02
N PRO A 74 34.00 -28.30 0.17
CA PRO A 74 34.05 -29.72 0.48
C PRO A 74 35.18 -30.02 1.48
N LYS A 75 34.84 -30.53 2.66
CA LYS A 75 35.83 -31.18 3.53
C LYS A 75 36.05 -32.61 3.05
N ASN A 76 37.14 -32.83 2.32
CA ASN A 76 37.80 -34.14 2.24
C ASN A 76 39.31 -33.95 2.35
N PRO A 77 39.99 -34.75 3.20
CA PRO A 77 40.71 -35.90 2.66
C PRO A 77 40.17 -37.25 3.13
#